data_AF-A0A6I5WZG5-F1
#
_entry.id   AF-A0A6I5WZG5-F1
#
_cell.length_a   1.000
_cell.length_b   1.000
_cell.length_c   1.000
_cell.angle_alpha   90.00
_cell.angle_beta   90.00
_cell.angle_gamma   90.00
#
_symmetry.space_group_name_H-M   'P 1'
#
loop_
_entity.id
_entity.type
_entity.pdbx_description
1 polymer ?
#
loop_
_entity_poly.entity_id
_entity_poly.type
_entity_poly.pdbx_seq_one_letter_code
_entity_poly.pdbx_strand_id
1 'polypeptide(L)'
;MAKHQRPILRPTARGRLFSCHQRTTCGTMSRPSGAPMSTGALCQMPIRTGENGGRTLLHRHIVRQLVKLGSWNGAGFAAHLPIARESGLKTAVIVQMRNGGRIISAAVL
;
A
#
# COMPACT_ATOMS: atom_id res chain seq x y z
N MET A 1 17.79 30.01 3.56
CA MET A 1 17.25 30.01 2.18
C MET A 1 17.21 28.57 1.65
N ALA A 2 16.18 27.80 1.97
CA ALA A 2 16.06 26.39 1.56
C ALA A 2 15.56 26.30 0.11
N LYS A 3 16.42 25.85 -0.80
CA LYS A 3 16.07 25.60 -2.21
C LYS A 3 15.02 24.48 -2.28
N HIS A 4 13.75 24.83 -2.36
CA HIS A 4 12.68 23.92 -2.75
C HIS A 4 12.80 23.64 -4.25
N GLN A 5 13.64 22.66 -4.59
CA GLN A 5 13.75 22.16 -5.95
C GLN A 5 12.49 21.34 -6.25
N ARG A 6 11.48 21.98 -6.87
CA ARG A 6 10.35 21.26 -7.46
C ARG A 6 10.92 20.33 -8.54
N PRO A 7 10.77 19.00 -8.43
CA PRO A 7 11.30 18.12 -9.45
C PRO A 7 10.54 18.37 -10.75
N ILE A 8 11.24 18.89 -11.77
CA ILE A 8 10.71 19.03 -13.12
C ILE A 8 10.45 17.60 -13.63
N LEU A 9 9.18 17.18 -13.60
CA LEU A 9 8.74 15.97 -14.27
C LEU A 9 8.93 16.17 -15.77
N ARG A 10 9.97 15.56 -16.33
CA ARG A 10 10.20 15.58 -17.78
C ARG A 10 8.95 15.01 -18.47
N PRO A 11 8.42 15.65 -19.52
CA PRO A 11 7.20 15.22 -20.21
C PRO A 11 7.31 13.84 -20.89
N THR A 12 8.50 13.22 -20.87
CA THR A 12 8.77 11.87 -21.36
C THR A 12 8.85 10.80 -20.27
N ALA A 13 8.54 11.14 -19.01
CA ALA A 13 8.57 10.22 -17.87
C ALA A 13 7.46 9.14 -18.02
N ARG A 14 7.79 8.08 -18.77
CA ARG A 14 6.93 6.92 -18.97
C ARG A 14 7.03 5.99 -17.75
N GLY A 15 5.95 5.89 -17.01
CA GLY A 15 5.79 5.03 -15.83
C GLY A 15 4.80 3.90 -16.05
N ARG A 16 4.48 3.22 -14.95
CA ARG A 16 3.40 2.25 -14.83
C ARG A 16 2.48 2.69 -13.70
N LEU A 17 1.20 2.44 -13.87
CA LEU A 17 0.22 2.63 -12.83
C LEU A 17 -0.15 1.28 -12.23
N PHE A 18 -0.18 1.22 -10.91
CA PHE A 18 -0.59 0.06 -10.16
C PHE A 18 -1.72 0.40 -9.20
N SER A 19 -2.63 -0.55 -9.02
CA SER A 19 -3.52 -0.61 -7.87
C SER A 19 -3.01 -1.70 -6.92
N CYS A 20 -2.86 -1.39 -5.64
CA CYS A 20 -2.56 -2.35 -4.60
C CYS A 20 -3.69 -2.41 -3.59
N HIS A 21 -4.15 -3.63 -3.29
CA HIS A 21 -5.12 -3.86 -2.24
C HIS A 21 -4.39 -4.38 -1.01
N GLN A 22 -4.57 -3.67 0.10
CA GLN A 22 -3.79 -3.83 1.30
C GLN A 22 -4.67 -4.19 2.48
N ARG A 23 -4.20 -5.16 3.27
CA ARG A 23 -4.82 -5.51 4.54
C ARG A 23 -4.31 -4.58 5.62
N THR A 24 -5.22 -3.77 6.15
CA THR A 24 -4.90 -2.85 7.25
C THR A 24 -5.18 -3.44 8.62
N THR A 25 -6.01 -4.49 8.69
CA THR A 25 -6.35 -5.20 9.93
C THR A 25 -6.43 -6.71 9.74
N CYS A 26 -6.17 -7.47 10.80
CA CYS A 26 -6.58 -8.88 10.82
C CYS A 26 -8.12 -8.92 10.78
N GLY A 27 -8.72 -9.93 10.16
CA GLY A 27 -10.18 -10.09 10.12
C GLY A 27 -10.79 -10.12 11.52
N THR A 28 -12.13 -10.08 11.61
CA THR A 28 -12.92 -9.97 12.85
C THR A 28 -12.36 -10.80 14.01
N MET A 29 -11.53 -10.17 14.86
CA MET A 29 -11.18 -10.72 16.16
C MET A 29 -12.24 -10.23 17.13
N SER A 30 -13.14 -11.13 17.52
CA SER A 30 -14.01 -10.93 18.69
C SER A 30 -13.13 -10.67 19.90
N ARG A 31 -13.32 -9.53 20.56
CA ARG A 31 -12.46 -9.09 21.66
C ARG A 31 -13.10 -9.42 23.02
N PRO A 32 -12.39 -10.07 23.96
CA PRO A 32 -12.76 -10.04 25.36
C PRO A 32 -12.25 -8.72 25.97
N SER A 33 -13.15 -7.95 26.59
CA SER A 33 -12.87 -6.80 27.48
C SER A 33 -12.46 -5.43 26.86
N GLY A 34 -13.38 -4.46 26.95
CA GLY A 34 -13.18 -3.21 27.70
C GLY A 34 -12.38 -2.01 27.16
N ALA A 35 -11.30 -2.17 26.39
CA ALA A 35 -10.42 -1.01 26.06
C ALA A 35 -10.90 -0.15 24.86
N PRO A 36 -10.64 1.16 24.75
CA PRO A 36 -10.97 1.91 23.53
C PRO A 36 -10.09 1.45 22.34
N MET A 37 -10.71 1.14 21.20
CA MET A 37 -10.04 0.72 19.97
C MET A 37 -9.28 1.89 19.34
N SER A 38 -7.95 1.82 19.32
CA SER A 38 -7.15 2.60 18.38
C SER A 38 -7.40 2.07 16.95
N THR A 39 -7.49 2.99 15.99
CA THR A 39 -7.89 2.81 14.59
C THR A 39 -7.18 1.63 13.89
N GLY A 40 -7.83 0.47 13.88
CA GLY A 40 -7.47 -0.74 13.12
C GLY A 40 -6.48 -1.68 13.84
N ALA A 41 -6.95 -2.87 14.21
CA ALA A 41 -6.12 -3.89 14.86
C ALA A 41 -4.99 -4.39 13.94
N LEU A 42 -3.74 -4.18 14.36
CA LEU A 42 -2.54 -4.67 13.68
C LEU A 42 -2.57 -6.20 13.58
N CYS A 43 -2.13 -6.75 12.45
CA CYS A 43 -1.98 -8.20 12.34
C CYS A 43 -0.78 -8.64 13.18
N GLN A 44 -1.02 -9.60 14.07
CA GLN A 44 -0.01 -10.16 14.96
C GLN A 44 0.47 -11.50 14.43
N MET A 45 1.78 -11.60 14.17
CA MET A 45 2.42 -12.85 13.76
C MET A 45 3.41 -13.30 14.84
N PRO A 46 3.02 -14.27 15.69
CA PRO A 46 3.93 -14.81 16.69
C PRO A 46 5.04 -15.62 15.99
N ILE A 47 6.29 -15.31 16.31
CA ILE A 47 7.47 -16.02 15.77
C ILE A 47 7.91 -17.06 16.78
N ARG A 48 7.92 -18.33 16.36
CA ARG A 48 8.18 -19.47 17.25
C ARG A 48 9.67 -19.72 17.52
N THR A 49 10.55 -19.43 16.55
CA THR A 49 11.99 -19.79 16.62
C THR A 49 12.87 -18.77 15.90
N GLY A 50 14.19 -18.88 16.08
CA GLY A 50 15.21 -18.00 15.47
C GLY A 50 15.51 -16.74 16.30
N GLU A 51 16.28 -15.81 15.74
CA GLU A 51 16.69 -14.55 16.39
C GLU A 51 15.49 -13.70 16.86
N ASN A 52 14.35 -13.84 16.18
CA ASN A 52 13.11 -13.16 16.52
C ASN A 52 12.11 -14.05 17.29
N GLY A 53 12.53 -15.24 17.74
CA GLY A 53 11.70 -16.17 18.50
C GLY A 53 11.17 -15.54 19.79
N GLY A 54 9.90 -15.81 20.10
CA GLY A 54 9.20 -15.22 21.26
C GLY A 54 8.71 -13.78 21.05
N ARG A 55 9.01 -13.16 19.90
CA ARG A 55 8.52 -11.82 19.54
C ARG A 55 7.31 -11.93 18.62
N THR A 56 6.45 -10.92 18.68
CA THR A 56 5.32 -10.74 17.77
C THR A 56 5.62 -9.59 16.82
N LEU A 57 5.61 -9.85 15.51
CA LEU A 57 5.71 -8.78 14.53
C LEU A 57 4.34 -8.16 14.31
N LEU A 58 4.29 -6.84 14.50
CA LEU A 58 3.15 -6.02 14.15
C LEU A 58 3.32 -5.54 12.71
N HIS A 59 2.40 -5.93 11.83
CA HIS A 59 2.39 -5.42 10.46
C HIS A 59 1.03 -4.85 10.06
N ARG A 60 1.09 -3.75 9.31
CA ARG A 60 -0.04 -3.05 8.68
C ARG A 60 0.24 -2.87 7.20
N HIS A 61 -0.81 -2.64 6.42
CA HIS A 61 -0.69 -2.32 4.99
C HIS A 61 -0.04 -3.44 4.16
N ILE A 62 -0.32 -4.70 4.52
CA ILE A 62 0.21 -5.84 3.77
C ILE A 62 -0.42 -5.84 2.38
N VAL A 63 0.39 -5.73 1.33
CA VAL A 63 -0.09 -5.87 -0.04
C VAL A 63 -0.50 -7.32 -0.28
N ARG A 64 -1.80 -7.54 -0.46
CA ARG A 64 -2.38 -8.87 -0.76
C ARG A 64 -2.61 -9.07 -2.25
N GLN A 65 -2.74 -7.97 -2.98
CA GLN A 65 -2.94 -7.97 -4.42
C GLN A 65 -2.29 -6.72 -5.02
N LEU A 66 -1.54 -6.91 -6.10
CA LEU A 66 -0.93 -5.84 -6.89
C LEU A 66 -1.33 -6.04 -8.35
N VAL A 67 -2.06 -5.08 -8.92
CA VAL A 67 -2.56 -5.13 -10.30
C VAL A 67 -1.97 -3.98 -11.08
N LYS A 68 -1.40 -4.28 -12.25
CA LYS A 68 -0.95 -3.26 -13.21
C LYS A 68 -2.17 -2.74 -13.98
N LEU A 69 -2.47 -1.46 -13.86
CA LEU A 69 -3.58 -0.79 -14.55
C LEU A 69 -3.18 -0.31 -15.95
N GLY A 70 -1.88 -0.08 -16.20
CA GLY A 70 -1.41 0.37 -17.50
C GLY A 70 -0.03 1.00 -17.49
N SER A 71 0.32 1.62 -18.61
CA SER A 71 1.47 2.52 -18.72
C SER A 71 0.99 3.95 -18.53
N TRP A 72 1.76 4.75 -17.80
CA TRP A 72 1.51 6.18 -17.61
C TRP A 72 2.51 6.97 -18.44
N ASN A 73 2.06 8.00 -19.16
CA ASN A 73 2.89 8.80 -20.07
C ASN A 73 3.12 10.24 -19.60
N GLY A 74 2.67 10.59 -18.39
CA GLY A 74 2.77 11.96 -17.86
C GLY A 74 1.46 12.74 -17.92
N ALA A 75 0.46 12.30 -18.69
CA ALA A 75 -0.84 12.96 -18.80
C ALA A 75 -1.83 12.48 -17.73
N GLY A 76 -2.98 13.15 -17.61
CA GLY A 76 -4.11 12.66 -16.82
C GLY A 76 -4.54 11.27 -17.27
N PHE A 77 -4.88 10.39 -16.32
CA PHE A 77 -5.19 8.99 -16.59
C PHE A 77 -6.40 8.56 -15.75
N ALA A 78 -7.39 7.96 -16.40
CA ALA A 78 -8.53 7.35 -15.76
C ALA A 78 -8.52 5.84 -16.04
N ALA A 79 -8.79 5.03 -15.01
CA ALA A 79 -8.99 3.60 -15.16
C ALA A 79 -9.99 3.08 -14.13
N HIS A 80 -10.66 2.00 -14.50
CA HIS A 80 -11.44 1.22 -13.57
C HIS A 80 -10.52 0.47 -12.62
N LEU A 81 -10.84 0.54 -11.33
CA LEU A 81 -10.13 -0.21 -10.31
C LEU A 81 -10.65 -1.65 -10.29
N PRO A 82 -9.77 -2.65 -10.29
CA PRO A 82 -10.18 -4.03 -10.14
C PRO A 82 -10.83 -4.23 -8.77
N ILE A 83 -11.81 -5.12 -8.72
CA ILE A 83 -12.39 -5.57 -7.46
C ILE A 83 -11.31 -6.34 -6.69
N ALA A 84 -11.17 -6.05 -5.40
CA ALA A 84 -10.28 -6.78 -4.53
C ALA A 84 -10.73 -8.24 -4.42
N ARG A 85 -9.78 -9.19 -4.50
CA ARG A 85 -10.07 -10.63 -4.38
C ARG A 85 -10.52 -11.05 -2.99
N GLU A 86 -10.20 -10.25 -1.97
CA GLU A 86 -10.58 -10.47 -0.58
C GLU A 86 -11.38 -9.25 -0.08
N SER A 87 -12.40 -9.50 0.75
CA SER A 87 -13.15 -8.44 1.41
C SER A 87 -12.30 -7.73 2.48
N GLY A 88 -12.61 -6.45 2.71
CA GLY A 88 -11.97 -5.64 3.75
C GLY A 88 -10.55 -5.14 3.44
N LEU A 89 -10.08 -5.24 2.19
CA LEU A 89 -8.83 -4.64 1.76
C LEU A 89 -9.03 -3.15 1.41
N LYS A 90 -8.09 -2.29 1.82
CA LYS A 90 -8.01 -0.90 1.36
C LYS A 90 -7.27 -0.81 0.04
N THR A 91 -7.64 0.13 -0.82
CA THR A 91 -7.00 0.28 -2.13
C THR A 91 -6.05 1.47 -2.09
N ALA A 92 -4.83 1.28 -2.59
CA ALA A 92 -3.91 2.34 -2.89
C ALA A 92 -3.52 2.30 -4.37
N VAL A 93 -3.25 3.47 -4.94
CA VAL A 93 -2.87 3.64 -6.34
C VAL A 93 -1.47 4.25 -6.37
N ILE A 94 -0.58 3.70 -7.18
CA ILE A 94 0.83 4.11 -7.25
C ILE A 94 1.23 4.31 -8.70
N VAL A 95 1.84 5.46 -8.99
CA VAL A 95 2.53 5.75 -10.25
C VAL A 95 4.03 5.52 -10.02
N GLN A 96 4.61 4.56 -10.73
CA GLN A 96 6.02 4.20 -10.59
C GLN A 96 6.75 4.26 -11.93
N MET A 97 7.99 4.75 -11.96
CA MET A 97 8.83 4.65 -13.15
C MET A 97 9.05 3.17 -13.55
N ARG A 98 9.40 2.94 -14.82
CA ARG A 98 9.69 1.60 -15.35
C ARG A 98 10.79 0.88 -14.54
N ASN A 99 10.81 -0.45 -14.65
CA ASN A 99 11.83 -1.34 -14.07
C ASN A 99 11.99 -1.19 -12.56
N GLY A 100 10.89 -1.01 -11.83
CA GLY A 100 10.93 -0.82 -10.38
C GLY A 100 11.54 0.52 -9.95
N GLY A 101 11.62 1.50 -10.86
CA GLY A 101 12.18 2.81 -10.58
C GLY A 101 11.37 3.60 -9.54
N ARG A 102 11.74 4.86 -9.34
CA ARG A 102 11.13 5.72 -8.30
C ARG A 102 9.59 5.74 -8.37
N ILE A 103 8.96 5.80 -7.20
CA ILE A 103 7.54 6.14 -7.07
C ILE A 103 7.40 7.65 -7.28
N ILE A 104 6.53 8.04 -8.20
CA ILE A 104 6.30 9.43 -8.59
C ILE A 104 5.14 10.03 -7.80
N SER A 105 4.11 9.22 -7.57
CA SER A 105 2.93 9.62 -6.82
C SER A 105 2.23 8.39 -6.25
N ALA A 106 1.51 8.58 -5.15
CA ALA A 106 0.68 7.56 -4.53
C ALA A 106 -0.55 8.20 -3.88
N ALA A 107 -1.66 7.47 -3.84
CA ALA A 107 -2.87 7.85 -3.15
C ALA A 107 -3.52 6.63 -2.51
N VAL A 108 -4.25 6.82 -1.40
CA VAL A 108 -5.10 5.80 -0.77
C VAL A 108 -6.55 6.22 -0.98
N LEU A 109 -7.40 5.24 -1.26
CA LEU A 109 -8.85 5.42 -1.46
C LEU A 109 -9.62 4.85 -0.27
#